data_AF-A0A6I5NNB8-F1
#
_entry.id   AF-A0A6I5NNB8-F1
#
_cell.length_a   1.000
_cell.length_b   1.000
_cell.length_c   1.000
_cell.angle_alpha   90.00
_cell.angle_beta   90.00
_cell.angle_gamma   90.00
#
_symmetry.space_group_name_H-M   'P 1'
#
loop_
_entity.id
_entity.type
_entity.pdbx_description
1 polymer ?
#
loop_
_entity_poly.entity_id
_entity_poly.type
_entity_poly.pdbx_seq_one_letter_code
_entity_poly.pdbx_strand_id
1 'polypeptide(L)'
;MEVLDPRAIATPVYRALTELRGDRSKDDPLLKQQKGQAVELYTYLATWGLLRLKAEEKAISDEKLGKKQVVKAYFDCLQELSGKQSIHGKDGLGTLSQLDVEDYLGLTGLGLTVAREFSFWATAVYHDVKGES
;
A
#
# COMPACT_ATOMS: atom_id res chain seq x y z
N MET A 1 3.31 -27.85 10.33
CA MET A 1 3.98 -26.96 9.37
C MET A 1 2.89 -26.38 8.50
N GLU A 2 2.39 -25.20 8.87
CA GLU A 2 1.41 -24.51 8.03
C GLU A 2 2.11 -24.08 6.75
N VAL A 3 1.63 -24.58 5.62
CA VAL A 3 2.08 -24.13 4.31
C VAL A 3 1.60 -22.68 4.18
N LEU A 4 2.54 -21.73 4.22
CA LEU A 4 2.27 -20.33 3.90
C LEU A 4 1.63 -20.26 2.51
N ASP A 5 0.33 -19.99 2.46
CA ASP A 5 -0.38 -19.81 1.19
C ASP A 5 0.04 -18.46 0.60
N PRO A 6 0.81 -18.43 -0.51
CA PRO A 6 1.24 -17.17 -1.12
C PRO A 6 0.04 -16.30 -1.56
N ARG A 7 -1.13 -16.90 -1.76
CA ARG A 7 -2.37 -16.19 -2.11
C ARG A 7 -2.92 -15.37 -0.96
N ALA A 8 -2.55 -15.69 0.29
CA ALA A 8 -3.05 -14.99 1.47
C ALA A 8 -2.72 -13.49 1.43
N ILE A 9 -1.54 -13.12 0.91
CA ILE A 9 -1.11 -11.72 0.76
C ILE A 9 -1.52 -11.16 -0.60
N ALA A 10 -1.37 -11.95 -1.67
CA ALA A 10 -1.64 -11.48 -3.03
C ALA A 10 -3.12 -11.11 -3.26
N THR A 11 -4.05 -11.88 -2.68
CA THR A 11 -5.50 -11.68 -2.89
C THR A 11 -6.00 -10.31 -2.42
N PRO A 12 -5.78 -9.86 -1.16
CA PRO A 12 -6.25 -8.56 -0.72
C PRO A 12 -5.58 -7.41 -1.50
N VAL A 13 -4.30 -7.55 -1.87
CA VAL A 13 -3.59 -6.54 -2.65
C VAL A 13 -4.15 -6.41 -4.06
N TYR A 14 -4.35 -7.54 -4.75
CA TYR A 14 -4.94 -7.56 -6.09
C TYR A 14 -6.35 -6.96 -6.08
N ARG A 15 -7.17 -7.34 -5.10
CA ARG A 15 -8.52 -6.79 -4.90
C ARG A 15 -8.46 -5.27 -4.72
N ALA A 16 -7.66 -4.79 -3.78
CA ALA A 16 -7.54 -3.37 -3.48
C ALA A 16 -7.12 -2.54 -4.70
N LEU A 17 -6.12 -3.00 -5.47
CA LEU A 17 -5.69 -2.30 -6.68
C LEU A 17 -6.76 -2.34 -7.79
N THR A 18 -7.47 -3.45 -7.93
CA THR A 18 -8.57 -3.59 -8.90
C THR A 18 -9.72 -2.64 -8.58
N GLU A 19 -10.11 -2.56 -7.30
CA GLU A 19 -11.13 -1.63 -6.82
C GLU A 19 -10.71 -0.16 -6.99
N LEU A 20 -9.46 0.17 -6.69
CA LEU A 20 -8.92 1.52 -6.90
C LEU A 20 -8.91 1.94 -8.36
N ARG A 21 -8.57 1.02 -9.27
CA ARG A 21 -8.59 1.25 -10.70
C ARG A 21 -10.03 1.48 -11.20
N GLY A 22 -10.94 0.58 -10.83
CA GLY A 22 -12.33 0.58 -11.30
C GLY A 22 -12.45 0.61 -12.84
N ASP A 23 -13.54 1.19 -13.33
CA ASP A 23 -13.84 1.30 -14.78
C ASP A 23 -13.33 2.61 -15.41
N ARG A 24 -12.30 3.22 -14.81
CA ARG A 24 -11.75 4.51 -15.27
C ARG A 24 -11.10 4.37 -16.65
N SER A 25 -11.15 5.44 -17.43
CA SER A 25 -10.41 5.52 -18.68
C SER A 25 -8.92 5.40 -18.42
N LYS A 26 -8.20 4.67 -19.27
CA LYS A 26 -6.72 4.52 -19.22
C LYS A 26 -5.95 5.85 -19.24
N ASP A 27 -6.59 6.92 -19.72
CA ASP A 27 -6.01 8.26 -19.82
C ASP A 27 -6.32 9.13 -18.58
N ASP A 28 -7.07 8.60 -17.59
CA ASP A 28 -7.35 9.28 -16.33
C ASP A 28 -6.02 9.53 -15.57
N PRO A 29 -5.64 10.79 -15.30
CA PRO A 29 -4.39 11.11 -14.61
C PRO A 29 -4.31 10.48 -13.21
N LEU A 30 -5.45 10.17 -12.60
CA LEU A 30 -5.51 9.49 -11.31
C LEU A 30 -4.92 8.07 -11.41
N LEU A 31 -5.19 7.33 -12.48
CA LEU A 31 -4.64 5.98 -12.68
C LEU A 31 -3.12 5.99 -12.83
N LYS A 32 -2.55 7.04 -13.45
CA LYS A 32 -1.09 7.21 -13.54
C LYS A 32 -0.46 7.41 -12.16
N GLN A 33 -1.09 8.24 -11.32
CA GLN A 33 -0.65 8.45 -9.95
C GLN A 33 -0.74 7.17 -9.12
N GLN A 34 -1.84 6.42 -9.24
CA GLN A 34 -2.03 5.15 -8.55
C GLN A 34 -0.96 4.13 -8.96
N LYS A 35 -0.76 3.92 -10.27
CA LYS A 35 0.27 3.01 -10.81
C LYS A 35 1.66 3.37 -10.30
N GLY A 36 2.06 4.64 -10.42
CA GLY A 36 3.36 5.11 -9.97
C GLY A 36 3.56 4.88 -8.47
N GLN A 37 2.58 5.27 -7.65
CA GLN A 37 2.66 5.08 -6.21
C GLN A 37 2.75 3.60 -5.82
N ALA A 38 1.96 2.73 -6.45
CA ALA A 38 1.95 1.30 -6.14
C ALA A 38 3.29 0.63 -6.46
N VAL A 39 3.93 1.04 -7.56
CA VAL A 39 5.28 0.56 -7.94
C VAL A 39 6.35 1.05 -6.96
N GLU A 40 6.26 2.30 -6.51
CA GLU A 40 7.26 2.96 -5.64
C GLU A 40 7.18 2.55 -4.16
N LEU A 41 6.05 2.00 -3.69
CA LEU A 41 5.80 1.70 -2.27
C LEU A 41 6.92 0.88 -1.62
N TYR A 42 7.41 -0.17 -2.29
CA TYR A 42 8.46 -1.03 -1.74
C TYR A 42 9.75 -0.25 -1.49
N THR A 43 10.23 0.47 -2.51
CA THR A 43 11.46 1.26 -2.43
C THR A 43 11.35 2.33 -1.35
N TYR A 44 10.19 3.00 -1.27
CA TYR A 44 9.93 4.00 -0.24
C TYR A 44 10.04 3.38 1.16
N LEU A 45 9.33 2.27 1.42
CA LEU A 45 9.33 1.63 2.74
C LEU A 45 10.69 1.07 3.13
N ALA A 46 11.41 0.49 2.18
CA ALA A 46 12.77 -0.01 2.42
C ALA A 46 13.75 1.10 2.80
N THR A 47 13.51 2.33 2.32
CA THR A 47 14.37 3.49 2.59
C THR A 47 13.96 4.25 3.84
N TRP A 48 12.66 4.43 4.04
CA TRP A 48 12.12 5.40 5.01
C TRP A 48 11.25 4.80 6.11
N GLY A 49 10.78 3.57 5.94
CA GLY A 49 9.98 2.84 6.94
C GLY A 49 8.49 3.21 7.00
N LEU A 50 7.74 2.38 7.72
CA LEU A 50 6.27 2.46 7.86
C LEU A 50 5.80 3.76 8.53
N LEU A 51 6.46 4.16 9.62
CA LEU A 51 6.04 5.30 10.42
C LEU A 51 6.04 6.60 9.60
N ARG A 52 7.07 6.79 8.76
CA ARG A 52 7.17 7.96 7.90
C ARG A 52 6.11 7.95 6.79
N LEU A 53 5.90 6.80 6.14
CA LEU A 53 4.82 6.68 5.15
C LEU A 53 3.46 7.04 5.76
N LYS A 54 3.19 6.60 6.99
CA LYS A 54 1.93 6.91 7.67
C LYS A 54 1.79 8.39 8.03
N ALA A 55 2.88 9.04 8.44
CA ALA A 55 2.88 10.48 8.69
C ALA A 55 2.61 11.27 7.40
N GLU A 56 3.24 10.86 6.30
CA GLU A 56 3.08 11.51 5.00
C GLU A 56 1.69 11.33 4.40
N GLU A 57 1.01 10.20 4.62
CA GLU A 57 -0.37 9.97 4.15
C GLU A 57 -1.32 11.14 4.45
N LYS A 58 -1.19 11.74 5.65
CA LYS A 58 -2.00 12.89 6.08
C LYS A 58 -1.65 14.17 5.33
N ALA A 59 -0.41 14.31 4.89
CA ALA A 59 0.13 15.48 4.21
C ALA A 59 -0.04 15.40 2.68
N ILE A 60 -0.48 14.26 2.12
CA ILE A 60 -0.73 14.15 0.68
C ILE A 60 -1.91 15.04 0.30
N SER A 61 -1.61 16.04 -0.54
CA SER A 61 -2.59 16.99 -1.10
C SER A 61 -3.60 16.30 -2.01
N ASP A 62 -4.75 16.94 -2.20
CA ASP A 62 -5.81 16.38 -3.05
C ASP A 62 -5.43 16.36 -4.54
N GLU A 63 -4.47 17.19 -4.97
CA GLU A 63 -3.85 17.10 -6.30
C GLU A 63 -3.15 15.75 -6.54
N LYS A 64 -2.73 15.08 -5.46
CA LYS A 64 -2.08 13.76 -5.46
C LYS A 64 -3.04 12.67 -4.97
N LEU A 65 -4.34 12.82 -5.23
CA LEU A 65 -5.39 11.90 -4.75
C LEU A 65 -5.11 10.44 -5.09
N GLY A 66 -4.62 10.12 -6.29
CA GLY A 66 -4.32 8.75 -6.68
C GLY A 66 -3.21 8.14 -5.82
N LYS A 67 -2.18 8.93 -5.46
CA LYS A 67 -1.14 8.50 -4.51
C LYS A 67 -1.74 8.25 -3.12
N LYS A 68 -2.56 9.18 -2.64
CA LYS A 68 -3.23 9.08 -1.33
C LYS A 68 -4.09 7.83 -1.20
N GLN A 69 -4.84 7.50 -2.26
CA GLN A 69 -5.68 6.31 -2.32
C GLN A 69 -4.86 5.02 -2.22
N VAL A 70 -3.74 4.94 -2.92
CA VAL A 70 -2.86 3.76 -2.85
C VAL A 70 -2.24 3.60 -1.48
N VAL A 71 -1.77 4.69 -0.84
CA VAL A 71 -1.21 4.62 0.52
C VAL A 71 -2.27 4.16 1.53
N LYS A 72 -3.52 4.63 1.39
CA LYS A 72 -4.63 4.16 2.22
C LYS A 72 -4.92 2.67 2.04
N ALA A 73 -5.10 2.25 0.79
CA ALA A 73 -5.32 0.84 0.45
C ALA A 73 -4.17 -0.05 0.93
N TYR A 74 -2.93 0.43 0.90
CA TYR A 74 -1.79 -0.26 1.47
C TYR A 74 -1.94 -0.48 2.99
N PHE A 75 -2.30 0.55 3.75
CA PHE A 75 -2.52 0.40 5.19
C PHE A 75 -3.76 -0.44 5.53
N ASP A 76 -4.79 -0.42 4.69
CA ASP A 76 -5.94 -1.33 4.80
C ASP A 76 -5.52 -2.80 4.65
N CYS A 77 -4.78 -3.12 3.58
CA CYS A 77 -4.24 -4.47 3.38
C CYS A 77 -3.33 -4.89 4.53
N LEU A 78 -2.47 -3.99 5.00
CA LEU A 78 -1.58 -4.28 6.14
C LEU A 78 -2.38 -4.54 7.42
N GLN A 79 -3.49 -3.83 7.64
CA GLN A 79 -4.35 -4.01 8.81
C GLN A 79 -5.05 -5.37 8.76
N GLU A 80 -5.63 -5.70 7.60
CA GLU A 80 -6.29 -6.97 7.34
C GLU A 80 -5.34 -8.15 7.57
N LEU A 81 -4.12 -8.07 7.00
CA LEU A 81 -3.14 -9.16 7.04
C LEU A 81 -2.43 -9.32 8.38
N SER A 82 -2.18 -8.22 9.08
CA SER A 82 -1.51 -8.27 10.39
C SER A 82 -2.48 -8.58 11.54
N GLY A 83 -3.78 -8.38 11.32
CA GLY A 83 -4.79 -8.37 12.39
C GLY A 83 -4.66 -7.21 13.38
N LYS A 84 -3.64 -6.34 13.25
CA LYS A 84 -3.43 -5.19 14.14
C LYS A 84 -4.36 -4.06 13.74
N GLN A 85 -5.34 -3.78 14.60
CA GLN A 85 -6.34 -2.73 14.37
C GLN A 85 -5.74 -1.32 14.44
N SER A 86 -6.49 -0.37 13.88
CA SER A 86 -6.23 1.08 13.97
C SER A 86 -4.99 1.61 13.25
N ILE A 87 -4.37 0.85 12.33
CA ILE A 87 -3.21 1.32 11.56
C ILE A 87 -3.60 2.09 10.27
N HIS A 88 -4.76 1.79 9.66
CA HIS A 88 -5.29 2.56 8.51
C HIS A 88 -5.92 3.90 8.94
N GLY A 89 -6.48 3.99 10.16
CA GLY A 89 -7.23 5.16 10.63
C GLY A 89 -6.40 6.42 10.94
N LYS A 90 -7.11 7.47 11.39
CA LYS A 90 -6.51 8.77 11.81
C LYS A 90 -5.48 8.61 12.92
N ASP A 91 -5.63 7.60 13.76
CA ASP A 91 -4.74 7.33 14.89
C ASP A 91 -3.59 6.39 14.54
N GLY A 92 -3.49 5.91 13.30
CA GLY A 92 -2.49 4.91 12.93
C GLY A 92 -1.04 5.35 13.14
N LEU A 93 -0.75 6.65 13.08
CA LEU A 93 0.58 7.15 13.46
C LEU A 93 0.86 6.95 14.96
N GLY A 94 -0.13 7.21 15.81
CA GLY A 94 -0.06 6.98 17.25
C GLY A 94 0.08 5.48 17.55
N THR A 95 -0.77 4.65 16.92
CA THR A 95 -0.69 3.19 17.05
C THR A 95 0.68 2.65 16.68
N LEU A 96 1.23 3.03 15.53
CA LEU A 96 2.56 2.58 15.09
C LEU A 96 3.67 3.04 16.05
N SER A 97 3.58 4.26 16.59
CA SER A 97 4.59 4.81 17.51
C SER A 97 4.60 4.16 18.90
N GLN A 98 3.53 3.46 19.25
CA GLN A 98 3.35 2.82 20.56
C GLN A 98 3.60 1.31 20.53
N LEU A 99 3.83 0.73 19.35
CA LEU A 99 4.24 -0.67 19.23
C LEU A 99 5.59 -0.87 19.91
N ASP A 100 5.75 -2.03 20.56
CA ASP A 100 7.08 -2.46 20.97
C ASP A 100 7.95 -2.78 19.75
N VAL A 101 9.25 -2.97 19.99
CA VAL A 101 10.24 -3.14 18.93
C VAL A 101 9.96 -4.41 18.11
N GLU A 102 9.57 -5.52 18.75
CA GLU A 102 9.34 -6.79 18.07
C GLU A 102 8.11 -6.73 17.18
N ASP A 103 7.01 -6.18 17.70
CA ASP A 103 5.77 -5.96 16.98
C ASP A 103 5.96 -5.01 15.79
N TYR A 104 6.72 -3.93 15.98
CA TYR A 104 7.00 -2.97 14.92
C TYR A 104 7.88 -3.58 13.82
N LEU A 105 8.89 -4.38 14.18
CA LEU A 105 9.74 -5.08 13.22
C LEU A 105 8.96 -6.14 12.44
N GLY A 106 8.13 -6.94 13.12
CA GLY A 106 7.25 -7.92 12.48
C GLY A 106 6.29 -7.27 11.49
N LEU A 107 5.66 -6.16 11.90
CA LEU A 107 4.78 -5.38 11.02
C LEU A 107 5.53 -4.76 9.85
N THR A 108 6.77 -4.31 10.05
CA THR A 108 7.64 -3.78 8.99
C THR A 108 7.98 -4.85 7.95
N GLY A 109 8.32 -6.08 8.40
CA GLY A 109 8.58 -7.21 7.50
C GLY A 109 7.35 -7.58 6.65
N LEU A 110 6.17 -7.64 7.29
CA LEU A 110 4.91 -7.86 6.57
C LEU A 110 4.63 -6.69 5.60
N GLY A 111 4.81 -5.45 6.05
CA GLY A 111 4.61 -4.25 5.23
C GLY A 111 5.46 -4.22 3.97
N LEU A 112 6.75 -4.59 4.06
CA LEU A 112 7.62 -4.74 2.90
C LEU A 112 7.11 -5.83 1.94
N THR A 113 6.58 -6.94 2.47
CA THR A 113 6.02 -8.02 1.65
C THR A 113 4.75 -7.57 0.93
N VAL A 114 3.84 -6.87 1.63
CA VAL A 114 2.63 -6.27 1.04
C VAL A 114 3.01 -5.26 -0.04
N ALA A 115 3.97 -4.37 0.23
CA ALA A 115 4.40 -3.36 -0.74
C ALA A 115 5.03 -3.97 -2.00
N ARG A 116 5.70 -5.11 -1.87
CA ARG A 116 6.21 -5.86 -3.03
C ARG A 116 5.07 -6.38 -3.89
N GLU A 117 4.02 -6.94 -3.27
CA GLU A 117 2.83 -7.39 -3.99
C GLU A 117 2.13 -6.21 -4.69
N PHE A 118 2.06 -5.03 -4.06
CA PHE A 118 1.51 -3.82 -4.69
C PHE A 118 2.28 -3.48 -5.98
N SER A 119 3.61 -3.51 -5.93
CA SER A 119 4.48 -3.24 -7.08
C SER A 119 4.29 -4.26 -8.20
N PHE A 120 4.21 -5.55 -7.84
CA PHE A 120 3.97 -6.64 -8.79
C PHE A 120 2.61 -6.50 -9.49
N TRP A 121 1.52 -6.43 -8.73
CA TRP A 121 0.16 -6.39 -9.28
C TRP A 121 -0.16 -5.09 -10.00
N ALA A 122 0.51 -3.98 -9.67
CA ALA A 122 0.32 -2.72 -10.39
C ALA A 122 0.60 -2.85 -11.89
N THR A 123 1.55 -3.71 -12.28
CA THR A 123 1.85 -3.91 -13.71
C THR A 123 0.71 -4.62 -14.44
N ALA A 124 0.07 -5.60 -13.81
CA ALA A 124 -1.06 -6.33 -14.38
C ALA A 124 -2.36 -5.52 -14.34
N VAL A 125 -2.67 -4.89 -13.20
CA VAL A 125 -3.90 -4.12 -13.01
C VAL A 125 -3.90 -2.86 -13.89
N TYR A 126 -2.76 -2.16 -14.00
CA TYR A 126 -2.62 -0.94 -14.80
C TYR A 126 -1.87 -1.16 -16.11
N HIS A 127 -2.06 -2.32 -16.75
CA HIS A 127 -1.33 -2.74 -17.94
C HIS A 127 -1.51 -1.79 -19.15
N ASP A 128 -2.66 -1.15 -19.27
CA ASP A 128 -3.05 -0.25 -20.37
C ASP A 128 -2.79 1.24 -20.08
N VAL A 129 -2.41 1.57 -18.83
CA VAL A 129 -2.08 2.93 -18.41
C VAL A 129 -0.63 3.20 -18.80
N LYS A 130 -0.43 4.08 -19.78
CA LYS A 130 0.91 4.53 -20.18
C LYS A 130 1.50 5.40 -19.07
N GLY A 131 2.66 4.99 -18.54
CA GLY A 131 3.49 5.83 -17.68
C GLY A 131 4.49 6.63 -18.52
N GLU A 132 4.79 7.87 -18.14
CA GLU A 132 6.05 8.50 -18.54
C GLU A 132 7.16 7.66 -17.90
N SER A 133 7.94 7.00 -18.74
CA SER A 133 9.16 6.31 -18.33
C SER A 133 10.29 7.32 -18.20
#